data_AF-A0A335FL06-F1
#
_entry.id   AF-A0A335FL06-F1
#
_cell.length_a   1.000
_cell.length_b   1.000
_cell.length_c   1.000
_cell.angle_alpha   90.00
_cell.angle_beta   90.00
_cell.angle_gamma   90.00
#
_symmetry.space_group_name_H-M   'P 1'
#
loop_
_entity.id
_entity.type
_entity.pdbx_description
1 polymer ?
#
loop_
_entity_poly.entity_id
_entity_poly.type
_entity_poly.pdbx_seq_one_letter_code
_entity_poly.pdbx_strand_id
1 'polypeptide(L)'
;MEYIIYVLAVLGVIFLFIFIWIFKIIIQTKRNIKIKPRSFTNAEDLINFIRAVFECKLKHKSILFGFVESTYRNNGFTGLSDPHLEVDVSIVIDNGYKKIEATCPVVNANLAQGDFVAIMPIYNQRHDIWSYVVTAKLKAIYLGDKGFQVVDRFVELE
;
A
#
# COMPACT_ATOMS: atom_id res chain seq x y z
N MET A 1 -55.86 4.54 1.53
CA MET A 1 -54.54 5.06 1.97
C MET A 1 -53.60 3.94 2.39
N GLU A 2 -54.04 2.98 3.20
CA GLU A 2 -53.20 1.84 3.65
C GLU A 2 -52.59 1.01 2.51
N TYR A 3 -53.35 0.76 1.45
CA TYR A 3 -52.86 0.01 0.28
C TYR A 3 -51.69 0.70 -0.44
N ILE A 4 -51.72 2.04 -0.53
CA ILE A 4 -50.66 2.85 -1.14
C ILE A 4 -49.39 2.79 -0.28
N ILE A 5 -49.55 2.78 1.05
CA ILE A 5 -48.45 2.66 2.01
C ILE A 5 -47.79 1.28 1.88
N TYR A 6 -48.57 0.20 1.76
CA TYR A 6 -48.03 -1.15 1.53
C TYR A 6 -47.26 -1.27 0.21
N VAL A 7 -47.79 -0.69 -0.88
CA VAL A 7 -47.11 -0.69 -2.18
C VAL A 7 -45.79 0.09 -2.13
N LEU A 8 -45.76 1.25 -1.46
CA LEU A 8 -44.54 2.03 -1.24
C LEU A 8 -43.52 1.29 -0.35
N ALA A 9 -43.97 0.60 0.68
CA ALA A 9 -43.09 -0.19 1.56
C ALA A 9 -42.43 -1.35 0.80
N VAL A 10 -43.19 -2.07 -0.03
CA VAL A 10 -42.65 -3.16 -0.86
C VAL A 10 -41.63 -2.63 -1.88
N LEU A 11 -41.93 -1.50 -2.54
CA LEU A 11 -40.99 -0.85 -3.46
C LEU A 11 -39.70 -0.40 -2.76
N GLY A 12 -39.81 0.13 -1.53
CA GLY A 12 -38.65 0.52 -0.72
C GLY A 12 -37.74 -0.66 -0.36
N VAL A 13 -38.31 -1.80 0.00
CA VAL A 13 -37.55 -3.03 0.27
C VAL A 13 -36.84 -3.54 -0.98
N ILE A 14 -37.52 -3.52 -2.14
CA ILE A 14 -36.91 -3.90 -3.42
C ILE A 14 -35.73 -2.98 -3.76
N PHE A 15 -35.88 -1.67 -3.54
CA PHE A 15 -34.83 -0.69 -3.79
C PHE A 15 -33.59 -0.92 -2.92
N LEU A 16 -33.78 -1.24 -1.64
CA LEU A 16 -32.70 -1.60 -0.71
C LEU A 16 -31.95 -2.86 -1.17
N PHE A 17 -32.68 -3.89 -1.61
CA PHE A 17 -32.05 -5.11 -2.13
C PHE A 17 -31.20 -4.84 -3.37
N ILE A 18 -31.70 -4.02 -4.30
CA ILE A 18 -30.95 -3.61 -5.50
C ILE A 18 -29.68 -2.84 -5.10
N PHE A 19 -29.78 -1.91 -4.14
CA PHE A 19 -28.63 -1.14 -3.66
C PHE A 19 -27.54 -2.04 -3.06
N ILE A 20 -27.91 -3.01 -2.22
CA ILE A 20 -26.97 -3.96 -1.62
C ILE A 20 -26.31 -4.82 -2.70
N TRP A 21 -27.07 -5.24 -3.72
CA TRP A 21 -26.57 -6.05 -4.83
C TRP A 21 -25.55 -5.29 -5.69
N ILE A 22 -25.85 -4.04 -6.06
CA ILE A 22 -24.94 -3.17 -6.81
C ILE A 22 -23.66 -2.93 -6.00
N PHE A 23 -23.77 -2.67 -4.70
CA PHE A 23 -22.62 -2.45 -3.84
C PHE A 23 -21.71 -3.69 -3.77
N LYS A 24 -22.30 -4.89 -3.68
CA LYS A 24 -21.54 -6.16 -3.74
C LYS A 24 -20.83 -6.34 -5.08
N ILE A 25 -21.50 -6.06 -6.20
CA ILE A 25 -20.89 -6.18 -7.53
C ILE A 25 -19.70 -5.23 -7.66
N ILE A 26 -19.84 -3.96 -7.29
CA ILE A 26 -18.75 -2.98 -7.35
C ILE A 26 -17.53 -3.43 -6.52
N ILE A 27 -17.75 -3.97 -5.31
CA ILE A 27 -16.68 -4.51 -4.46
C ILE A 27 -16.00 -5.72 -5.10
N GLN A 28 -16.79 -6.64 -5.69
CA GLN A 28 -16.24 -7.82 -6.35
C GLN A 28 -15.49 -7.49 -7.64
N THR A 29 -15.98 -6.53 -8.44
CA THR A 29 -15.30 -6.09 -9.66
C THR A 29 -13.95 -5.46 -9.33
N LYS A 30 -13.85 -4.63 -8.28
CA LYS A 30 -12.54 -4.11 -7.83
C LYS A 30 -11.55 -5.22 -7.45
N ARG A 31 -12.04 -6.37 -6.94
CA ARG A 31 -11.20 -7.50 -6.52
C ARG A 31 -10.82 -8.45 -7.66
N ASN A 32 -11.63 -8.55 -8.72
CA ASN A 32 -11.48 -9.56 -9.78
C ASN A 32 -10.99 -9.01 -11.12
N ILE A 33 -10.68 -7.72 -11.25
CA ILE A 33 -10.00 -7.22 -12.44
C ILE A 33 -8.59 -7.82 -12.43
N LYS A 34 -8.36 -8.84 -13.26
CA LYS A 34 -7.02 -9.28 -13.63
C LYS A 34 -6.34 -8.16 -14.40
N ILE A 35 -5.67 -7.29 -13.67
CA ILE A 35 -4.94 -6.18 -14.25
C ILE A 35 -3.77 -6.76 -15.03
N LYS A 36 -3.71 -6.48 -16.32
CA LYS A 36 -2.65 -6.97 -17.20
C LYS A 36 -1.28 -6.43 -16.76
N PRO A 37 -0.19 -7.18 -16.99
CA PRO A 37 1.15 -6.67 -16.78
C PRO A 37 1.38 -5.35 -17.50
N ARG A 38 2.01 -4.39 -16.83
CA ARG A 38 2.22 -3.03 -17.34
C ARG A 38 3.55 -2.48 -16.84
N SER A 39 4.32 -1.90 -17.75
CA SER A 39 5.49 -1.08 -17.40
C SER A 39 5.10 0.38 -17.32
N PHE A 40 5.63 1.10 -16.35
CA PHE A 40 5.40 2.53 -16.17
C PHE A 40 6.69 3.29 -16.43
N THR A 41 6.63 4.23 -17.36
CA THR A 41 7.73 5.17 -17.66
C THR A 41 7.52 6.53 -17.00
N ASN A 42 6.27 6.88 -16.67
CA ASN A 42 5.90 8.10 -15.96
C ASN A 42 5.58 7.77 -14.48
N ALA A 43 6.16 8.55 -13.57
CA ALA A 43 5.89 8.44 -12.14
C ALA A 43 4.41 8.73 -11.81
N GLU A 44 3.79 9.71 -12.47
CA GLU A 44 2.39 10.07 -12.23
C GLU A 44 1.45 8.89 -12.57
N ASP A 45 1.68 8.23 -13.70
CA ASP A 45 0.92 7.04 -14.11
C ASP A 45 1.07 5.89 -13.12
N LEU A 46 2.29 5.66 -12.63
CA LEU A 46 2.57 4.64 -11.61
C LEU A 46 1.82 4.94 -10.31
N ILE A 47 1.83 6.19 -9.86
CA ILE A 47 1.18 6.61 -8.62
C ILE A 47 -0.34 6.51 -8.74
N ASN A 48 -0.92 6.98 -9.85
CA ASN A 48 -2.35 6.86 -10.12
C ASN A 48 -2.78 5.40 -10.19
N PHE A 49 -1.95 4.55 -10.79
CA PHE A 49 -2.17 3.12 -10.80
C PHE A 49 -2.15 2.52 -9.38
N ILE A 50 -1.14 2.86 -8.57
CA ILE A 50 -1.02 2.37 -7.20
C ILE A 50 -2.29 2.71 -6.40
N ARG A 51 -2.76 3.95 -6.47
CA ARG A 51 -3.99 4.41 -5.78
C ARG A 51 -5.25 3.71 -6.27
N ALA A 52 -5.32 3.36 -7.55
CA ALA A 52 -6.48 2.69 -8.12
C ALA A 52 -6.56 1.20 -7.75
N VAL A 53 -5.40 0.57 -7.54
CA VAL A 53 -5.27 -0.90 -7.46
C VAL A 53 -5.03 -1.39 -6.03
N PHE A 54 -4.24 -0.66 -5.25
CA PHE A 54 -3.85 -1.06 -3.90
C PHE A 54 -4.55 -0.20 -2.85
N GLU A 55 -4.75 -0.79 -1.67
CA GLU A 55 -5.25 -0.06 -0.50
C GLU A 55 -4.14 0.84 0.04
N CYS A 56 -4.18 2.13 -0.27
CA CYS A 56 -3.15 3.11 0.11
C CYS A 56 -3.42 3.70 1.51
N LYS A 57 -3.72 2.83 2.47
CA LYS A 57 -4.03 3.17 3.86
C LYS A 57 -3.03 2.57 4.81
N LEU A 58 -2.72 3.34 5.86
CA LEU A 58 -1.83 2.89 6.93
C LEU A 58 -2.50 1.75 7.71
N LYS A 59 -2.02 0.52 7.52
CA LYS A 59 -2.53 -0.67 8.18
C LYS A 59 -1.37 -1.58 8.58
N HIS A 60 -1.48 -2.20 9.75
CA HIS A 60 -0.48 -3.14 10.23
C HIS A 60 -0.24 -4.27 9.21
N LYS A 61 1.02 -4.49 8.83
CA LYS A 61 1.48 -5.53 7.89
C LYS A 61 0.83 -5.45 6.50
N SER A 62 0.40 -4.27 6.08
CA SER A 62 -0.10 -4.05 4.72
C SER A 62 0.95 -3.31 3.89
N ILE A 63 1.39 -3.90 2.78
CA ILE A 63 2.44 -3.30 1.94
C ILE A 63 1.95 -1.98 1.35
N LEU A 64 2.76 -0.94 1.55
CA LEU A 64 2.66 0.35 0.91
C LEU A 64 3.81 0.52 -0.07
N PHE A 65 3.62 1.43 -1.02
CA PHE A 65 4.61 1.72 -2.05
C PHE A 65 5.06 3.17 -1.95
N GLY A 66 6.33 3.42 -2.24
CA GLY A 66 6.89 4.76 -2.14
C GLY A 66 8.19 4.92 -2.89
N PHE A 67 8.76 6.11 -2.76
CA PHE A 67 10.01 6.48 -3.41
C PHE A 67 11.01 6.99 -2.36
N VAL A 68 12.24 6.49 -2.45
CA VAL A 68 13.34 6.89 -1.57
C VAL A 68 13.64 8.37 -1.78
N GLU A 69 13.67 9.15 -0.71
CA GLU A 69 14.14 10.53 -0.71
C GLU A 69 15.60 10.62 -0.32
N SER A 70 16.00 9.88 0.72
CA SER A 70 17.36 9.89 1.27
C SER A 70 17.68 8.56 1.96
N THR A 71 18.98 8.26 2.11
CA THR A 71 19.47 7.11 2.88
C THR A 71 20.62 7.55 3.76
N TYR A 72 20.63 7.07 5.00
CA TYR A 72 21.74 7.32 5.91
C TYR A 72 21.92 6.13 6.85
N ARG A 73 23.18 5.91 7.25
CA ARG A 73 23.54 4.77 8.07
C ARG A 73 23.39 5.14 9.54
N ASN A 74 22.50 4.46 10.24
CA ASN A 74 22.44 4.54 11.69
C ASN A 74 23.34 3.45 12.29
N ASN A 75 24.42 3.88 12.93
CA ASN A 75 25.36 2.97 13.59
C ASN A 75 24.87 2.50 14.97
N GLY A 76 23.61 2.78 15.32
CA GLY A 76 23.03 2.52 16.63
C GLY A 76 23.50 3.57 17.63
N PHE A 77 22.58 4.34 18.21
CA PHE A 77 22.90 5.14 19.38
C PHE A 77 23.38 4.18 20.49
N THR A 78 24.65 4.30 20.87
CA THR A 78 25.26 3.64 22.05
C THR A 78 25.13 2.11 22.13
N GLY A 79 25.25 1.38 21.01
CA GLY A 79 25.38 -0.09 21.04
C GLY A 79 24.15 -0.88 21.52
N LEU A 80 22.97 -0.25 21.57
CA LEU A 80 21.72 -0.87 22.00
C LEU A 80 20.86 -1.40 20.84
N SER A 81 21.26 -1.12 19.60
CA SER A 81 20.58 -1.57 18.38
C SER A 81 21.61 -2.03 17.35
N ASP A 82 21.28 -3.09 16.61
CA ASP A 82 22.08 -3.51 15.47
C ASP A 82 22.16 -2.38 14.43
N PRO A 83 23.31 -2.24 13.74
CA PRO A 83 23.45 -1.28 12.66
C PRO A 83 22.39 -1.55 11.59
N HIS A 84 21.74 -0.49 11.13
CA HIS A 84 20.74 -0.58 10.08
C HIS A 84 20.84 0.64 9.16
N LEU A 85 20.20 0.53 7.99
CA LEU A 85 20.10 1.64 7.06
C LEU A 85 18.76 2.34 7.32
N GLU A 86 18.81 3.62 7.68
CA GLU A 86 17.63 4.48 7.75
C GLU A 86 17.38 5.07 6.36
N VAL A 87 16.11 5.08 5.96
CA VAL A 87 15.66 5.45 4.63
C VAL A 87 14.48 6.38 4.77
N ASP A 88 14.65 7.63 4.34
CA ASP A 88 13.52 8.54 4.18
C ASP A 88 12.76 8.16 2.93
N VAL A 89 11.45 7.93 3.07
CA VAL A 89 10.60 7.53 1.96
C VAL A 89 9.33 8.38 1.93
N SER A 90 9.00 8.87 0.74
CA SER A 90 7.66 9.35 0.42
C SER A 90 6.77 8.19 -0.01
N ILE A 91 5.91 7.71 0.91
CA ILE A 91 4.90 6.69 0.61
C ILE A 91 3.67 7.28 -0.05
N VAL A 92 3.08 6.53 -0.97
CA VAL A 92 1.81 6.85 -1.62
C VAL A 92 0.67 6.51 -0.66
N ILE A 93 -0.15 7.51 -0.35
CA ILE A 93 -1.40 7.37 0.42
C ILE A 93 -2.59 7.81 -0.43
N ASP A 94 -3.80 7.47 0.00
CA ASP A 94 -5.05 7.79 -0.71
C ASP A 94 -5.12 9.25 -1.20
N ASN A 95 -4.68 10.21 -0.35
CA ASN A 95 -4.79 11.66 -0.62
C ASN A 95 -3.44 12.38 -0.81
N GLY A 96 -2.41 11.70 -1.32
CA GLY A 96 -1.14 12.35 -1.61
C GLY A 96 0.06 11.49 -1.28
N TYR A 97 1.04 12.10 -0.61
CA TYR A 97 2.24 11.44 -0.11
C TYR A 97 2.37 11.69 1.38
N LYS A 98 2.98 10.72 2.07
CA LYS A 98 3.42 10.89 3.45
C LYS A 98 4.90 10.57 3.52
N LYS A 99 5.68 11.51 4.07
CA LYS A 99 7.07 11.25 4.40
C LYS A 99 7.14 10.40 5.66
N ILE A 100 7.94 9.34 5.60
CA ILE A 100 8.19 8.46 6.72
C ILE A 100 9.68 8.12 6.77
N GLU A 101 10.16 7.86 7.96
CA GLU A 101 11.46 7.24 8.20
C GLU A 101 11.23 5.73 8.30
N ALA A 102 11.92 4.97 7.45
CA ALA A 102 11.81 3.53 7.40
C ALA A 102 13.18 2.87 7.60
N THR A 103 13.19 1.74 8.26
CA THR A 103 14.39 0.95 8.50
C THR A 103 14.55 -0.10 7.41
N CYS A 104 15.73 -0.21 6.81
CA CYS A 104 16.14 -1.35 6.00
C CYS A 104 17.08 -2.24 6.83
N PRO A 105 16.77 -3.54 7.02
CA PRO A 105 17.59 -4.44 7.82
C PRO A 105 18.94 -4.76 7.15
N VAL A 106 19.07 -4.49 5.84
CA VAL A 106 20.31 -4.71 5.09
C VAL A 106 21.09 -3.40 5.04
N VAL A 107 22.13 -3.28 5.88
CA VAL A 107 22.96 -2.07 6.03
C VAL A 107 23.59 -1.61 4.71
N ASN A 108 24.00 -2.56 3.87
CA ASN A 108 24.66 -2.29 2.58
C ASN A 108 23.68 -2.34 1.40
N ALA A 109 22.37 -2.14 1.64
CA ALA A 109 21.38 -2.12 0.57
C ALA A 109 21.67 -0.99 -0.42
N ASN A 110 21.59 -1.30 -1.71
CA ASN A 110 21.75 -0.31 -2.78
C ASN A 110 20.44 0.45 -3.03
N LEU A 111 20.15 1.41 -2.16
CA LEU A 111 19.01 2.31 -2.24
C LEU A 111 19.48 3.74 -2.50
N ALA A 112 19.03 4.30 -3.63
CA ALA A 112 19.31 5.65 -4.07
C ALA A 112 18.03 6.49 -4.14
N GLN A 113 18.18 7.81 -4.10
CA GLN A 113 17.06 8.74 -4.27
C GLN A 113 16.28 8.44 -5.56
N GLY A 114 14.95 8.38 -5.45
CA GLY A 114 14.04 8.07 -6.55
C GLY A 114 13.78 6.57 -6.75
N ASP A 115 14.48 5.68 -6.05
CA ASP A 115 14.20 4.24 -6.12
C ASP A 115 12.78 3.93 -5.64
N PHE A 116 12.08 3.08 -6.41
CA PHE A 116 10.75 2.60 -6.07
C PHE A 116 10.85 1.42 -5.09
N VAL A 117 10.15 1.50 -3.96
CA VAL A 117 10.28 0.54 -2.86
C VAL A 117 8.93 0.10 -2.31
N ALA A 118 8.90 -1.13 -1.78
CA ALA A 118 7.83 -1.64 -0.92
C ALA A 118 8.18 -1.43 0.55
N ILE A 119 7.18 -0.99 1.33
CA ILE A 119 7.31 -0.70 2.75
C ILE A 119 6.22 -1.41 3.51
N MET A 120 6.58 -2.00 4.65
CA MET A 120 5.66 -2.62 5.57
C MET A 120 5.54 -1.78 6.85
N PRO A 121 4.37 -1.17 7.11
CA PRO A 121 4.05 -0.55 8.38
C PRO A 121 3.83 -1.63 9.46
N ILE A 122 4.50 -1.48 10.59
CA ILE A 122 4.37 -2.32 11.77
C ILE A 122 3.80 -1.43 12.87
N TYR A 123 2.70 -1.86 13.48
CA TYR A 123 2.02 -1.11 14.53
C TYR A 123 2.26 -1.85 15.83
N ASN A 124 2.86 -1.17 16.80
CA ASN A 124 3.06 -1.70 18.12
C ASN A 124 1.94 -1.22 19.04
N GLN A 125 0.96 -2.10 19.28
CA GLN A 125 -0.20 -1.80 20.12
C GLN A 125 0.19 -1.43 21.57
N ARG A 126 1.30 -1.96 22.08
CA ARG A 126 1.74 -1.72 23.47
C ARG A 126 2.19 -0.28 23.70
N HIS A 127 2.80 0.32 22.69
CA HIS A 127 3.39 1.65 22.77
C HIS A 127 2.66 2.70 21.93
N ASP A 128 1.65 2.28 21.15
CA ASP A 128 0.93 3.13 20.19
C ASP A 128 1.85 3.82 19.17
N ILE A 129 2.86 3.08 18.69
CA ILE A 129 3.88 3.58 17.77
C ILE A 129 3.82 2.79 16.45
N TRP A 130 4.02 3.52 15.35
CA TRP A 130 4.25 2.94 14.03
C TRP A 130 5.73 2.92 13.72
N SER A 131 6.23 1.76 13.31
CA SER A 131 7.52 1.62 12.65
C SER A 131 7.32 1.19 11.21
N TYR A 132 8.29 1.48 10.36
CA TYR A 132 8.22 1.19 8.93
C TYR A 132 9.47 0.45 8.51
N VAL A 133 9.29 -0.62 7.73
CA VAL A 133 10.41 -1.44 7.26
C VAL A 133 10.39 -1.48 5.75
N VAL A 134 11.52 -1.17 5.12
CA VAL A 134 11.71 -1.35 3.68
C VAL A 134 11.86 -2.85 3.41
N THR A 135 10.93 -3.43 2.65
CA THR A 135 10.90 -4.88 2.42
C THR A 135 11.55 -5.27 1.10
N ALA A 136 11.45 -4.42 0.08
CA ALA A 136 12.03 -4.68 -1.24
C ALA A 136 12.25 -3.41 -2.05
N LYS A 137 13.27 -3.45 -2.93
CA LYS A 137 13.43 -2.56 -4.07
C LYS A 137 12.68 -3.12 -5.27
N LEU A 138 11.96 -2.27 -5.97
CA LEU A 138 11.04 -2.66 -7.03
C LEU A 138 11.40 -1.98 -8.36
N LYS A 139 11.03 -2.63 -9.46
CA LYS A 139 10.89 -1.98 -10.76
C LYS A 139 9.46 -1.48 -10.91
N ALA A 140 9.30 -0.39 -11.66
CA ALA A 140 8.02 0.14 -12.10
C ALA A 140 7.36 -0.76 -13.19
N ILE A 141 7.38 -2.08 -12.98
CA ILE A 141 6.82 -3.10 -13.87
C ILE A 141 5.87 -3.94 -13.02
N TYR A 142 4.58 -3.78 -13.25
CA TYR A 142 3.54 -4.58 -12.63
C TYR A 142 3.32 -5.87 -13.42
N LEU A 143 3.26 -7.00 -12.71
CA LEU A 143 3.20 -8.36 -13.28
C LEU A 143 1.81 -9.01 -13.13
N GLY A 144 0.76 -8.23 -12.86
CA GLY A 144 -0.57 -8.77 -12.56
C GLY A 144 -0.65 -9.32 -11.15
N ASP A 145 -1.17 -10.53 -11.00
CA ASP A 145 -1.40 -11.20 -9.72
C ASP A 145 -0.13 -11.38 -8.86
N LYS A 146 1.07 -11.22 -9.46
CA LYS A 146 2.37 -11.29 -8.77
C LYS A 146 2.83 -9.95 -8.17
N GLY A 147 2.10 -8.85 -8.38
CA GLY A 147 2.50 -7.52 -7.93
C GLY A 147 3.62 -6.90 -8.79
N PHE A 148 4.40 -5.99 -8.23
CA PHE A 148 5.53 -5.37 -8.92
C PHE A 148 6.74 -6.30 -8.99
N GLN A 149 7.53 -6.16 -10.05
CA GLN A 149 8.78 -6.88 -10.20
C GLN A 149 9.77 -6.45 -9.12
N VAL A 150 10.25 -7.41 -8.33
CA VAL A 150 11.27 -7.20 -7.29
C VAL A 150 12.65 -7.18 -7.93
N VAL A 151 13.46 -6.19 -7.54
CA VAL A 151 14.89 -6.10 -7.87
C VAL A 151 15.70 -6.74 -6.75
N ASP A 152 15.52 -6.23 -5.54
CA ASP A 152 16.18 -6.71 -4.34
C ASP A 152 15.16 -6.93 -3.24
N ARG A 153 15.29 -8.02 -2.49
CA ARG A 153 14.45 -8.34 -1.33
C ARG A 153 15.29 -8.19 -0.07
N PHE A 154 14.77 -7.44 0.90
CA PHE A 154 15.44 -7.18 2.18
C PHE A 154 14.78 -7.89 3.35
N VAL A 155 13.52 -8.28 3.20
CA VAL A 155 12.73 -9.01 4.21
C VAL A 155 12.00 -10.17 3.54
N GLU A 156 11.99 -11.34 4.19
CA GLU A 156 11.08 -12.43 3.82
C GLU A 156 9.69 -12.13 4.39
N LEU A 157 8.70 -12.02 3.50
CA LEU A 157 7.30 -11.90 3.87
C LEU A 157 6.73 -13.31 3.95
N GLU A 158 6.46 -13.80 5.17
CA GLU A 158 5.71 -15.04 5.44
C GLU A 158 4.20 -14.86 5.21
#